data_AF-A0A9P8CAI6-F1
#
_entry.id   AF-A0A9P8CAI6-F1
#
_cell.length_a   1.000
_cell.length_b   1.000
_cell.length_c   1.000
_cell.angle_alpha   90.00
_cell.angle_beta   90.00
_cell.angle_gamma   90.00
#
_symmetry.space_group_name_H-M   'P 1'
#
loop_
_entity.id
_entity.type
_entity.pdbx_description
1 polymer ?
#
loop_
_entity_poly.entity_id
_entity_poly.type
_entity_poly.pdbx_seq_one_letter_code
_entity_poly.pdbx_strand_id
1 'polypeptide(L)'
;MEPRARVGKNRGQQNFSDSELRAFLYAFGDVDEPIDGTKKVLDEIVTDFITELCFETARSAQLAGRQKVKVDDVKFACRKNPSYLGKIDRMVVAKAHIDATKKLVDVNDDKILSNANAAAEEPLGANDDDADTQTVGGRSGAGGK
;
A
#
# COMPACT_ATOMS: atom_id res chain seq x y z
N MET A 1 -28.86 13.67 22.28
CA MET A 1 -27.99 12.87 21.39
C MET A 1 -28.90 11.82 20.78
N GLU A 2 -29.23 11.95 19.49
CA GLU A 2 -30.16 11.00 18.85
C GLU A 2 -29.53 9.60 18.77
N PRO A 3 -30.32 8.53 18.94
CA PRO A 3 -29.85 7.16 18.77
C PRO A 3 -29.43 6.97 17.32
N ARG A 4 -28.12 6.87 17.09
CA ARG A 4 -27.57 6.68 15.75
C ARG A 4 -27.82 5.25 15.29
N ALA A 5 -28.30 5.10 14.07
CA ALA A 5 -28.49 3.81 13.44
C ALA A 5 -27.16 3.07 13.42
N ARG A 6 -27.07 1.97 14.17
CA ARG A 6 -25.97 1.02 14.00
C ARG A 6 -26.18 0.39 12.63
N VAL A 7 -25.13 0.36 11.80
CA VAL A 7 -25.11 -0.48 10.61
C VAL A 7 -25.58 -1.86 11.07
N GLY A 8 -26.63 -2.38 10.43
CA GLY A 8 -27.26 -3.63 10.87
C GLY A 8 -26.18 -4.69 10.98
N LYS A 9 -26.01 -5.24 12.20
CA LYS A 9 -25.09 -6.34 12.52
C LYS A 9 -24.93 -7.23 11.30
N ASN A 10 -23.73 -7.25 10.75
CA ASN A 10 -23.46 -7.93 9.50
C ASN A 10 -24.04 -9.34 9.62
N ARG A 11 -25.00 -9.69 8.75
CA ARG A 11 -25.67 -11.00 8.76
C ARG A 11 -24.68 -12.06 8.25
N GLY A 12 -23.68 -12.39 9.06
CA GLY A 12 -22.68 -13.42 8.80
C GLY A 12 -21.53 -13.03 7.87
N GLN A 13 -21.48 -11.81 7.34
CA GLN A 13 -20.41 -11.36 6.45
C GLN A 13 -19.42 -10.47 7.23
N GLN A 14 -18.14 -10.82 7.27
CA GLN A 14 -17.11 -9.97 7.89
C GLN A 14 -16.77 -8.78 7.00
N ASN A 15 -16.43 -7.63 7.60
CA ASN A 15 -15.98 -6.46 6.84
C ASN A 15 -14.52 -6.60 6.41
N PHE A 16 -13.67 -7.18 7.25
CA PHE A 16 -12.26 -7.45 6.97
C PHE A 16 -12.03 -8.91 6.55
N SER A 17 -10.94 -9.16 5.82
CA SER A 17 -10.57 -10.53 5.46
C SER A 17 -10.01 -11.29 6.66
N ASP A 18 -10.18 -12.61 6.66
CA ASP A 18 -9.74 -13.47 7.75
C ASP A 18 -8.22 -13.40 7.96
N SER A 19 -7.45 -13.33 6.86
CA SER A 19 -6.00 -13.20 6.90
C SER A 19 -5.53 -11.90 7.54
N GLU A 20 -6.25 -10.78 7.32
CA GLU A 20 -5.94 -9.50 7.95
C GLU A 20 -6.23 -9.53 9.44
N LEU A 21 -7.40 -10.05 9.84
CA LEU A 21 -7.78 -10.16 11.25
C LEU A 21 -6.81 -11.06 12.02
N ARG A 22 -6.41 -12.17 11.40
CA ARG A 22 -5.38 -13.07 11.92
C ARG A 22 -4.03 -12.38 12.08
N ALA A 23 -3.57 -11.67 11.05
CA ALA A 23 -2.30 -10.94 11.10
C ALA A 23 -2.31 -9.83 12.17
N PHE A 24 -3.44 -9.14 12.36
CA PHE A 24 -3.59 -8.16 13.43
C PHE A 24 -3.44 -8.82 14.81
N LEU A 25 -4.19 -9.88 15.08
CA LEU A 25 -4.13 -10.58 16.36
C LEU A 25 -2.71 -11.09 16.65
N TYR A 26 -2.07 -11.73 15.66
CA TYR A 26 -0.70 -12.22 15.78
C TYR A 26 0.32 -11.09 16.05
N ALA A 27 0.19 -9.94 15.37
CA ALA A 27 1.07 -8.79 15.57
C ALA A 27 0.99 -8.20 16.99
N PHE A 28 -0.12 -8.41 17.70
CA PHE A 28 -0.31 -8.01 19.10
C PHE A 28 -0.06 -9.14 20.10
N GLY A 29 0.46 -10.29 19.65
CA GLY A 29 0.93 -11.39 20.50
C GLY A 29 -0.06 -12.53 20.71
N ASP A 30 -1.12 -12.62 19.90
CA ASP A 30 -2.01 -13.78 19.88
C ASP A 30 -1.36 -14.97 19.12
N VAL A 31 -2.03 -16.13 19.12
CA VAL A 31 -1.64 -17.32 18.36
C VAL A 31 -1.75 -17.14 16.85
N ASP A 32 -1.00 -17.94 16.09
CA ASP A 32 -0.98 -17.88 14.61
C ASP A 32 -2.36 -18.18 14.00
N GLU A 33 -3.13 -19.11 14.58
CA GLU A 33 -4.51 -19.41 14.20
C GLU A 33 -5.48 -19.14 15.38
N PRO A 34 -6.03 -17.92 15.47
CA PRO A 34 -6.94 -17.54 16.53
C PRO A 34 -8.35 -18.09 16.29
N ILE A 35 -9.10 -18.29 17.37
CA ILE A 35 -10.45 -18.84 17.32
C ILE A 35 -11.38 -17.92 16.50
N ASP A 36 -12.25 -18.48 15.67
CA ASP A 36 -13.15 -17.73 14.78
C ASP A 36 -14.04 -16.71 15.51
N GLY A 37 -14.42 -17.02 16.75
CA GLY A 37 -15.16 -16.10 17.62
C GLY A 37 -14.38 -14.81 17.88
N THR A 38 -13.08 -14.91 18.17
CA THR A 38 -12.20 -13.75 18.39
C THR A 38 -12.07 -12.91 17.12
N LYS A 39 -11.88 -13.56 15.96
CA LYS A 39 -11.81 -12.86 14.66
C LYS A 39 -13.09 -12.06 14.39
N LYS A 40 -14.27 -12.67 14.59
CA LYS A 40 -15.58 -12.00 14.42
C LYS A 40 -15.79 -10.83 15.40
N VAL A 41 -15.42 -11.01 16.67
CA VAL A 41 -15.53 -9.93 17.67
C VAL A 41 -14.59 -8.78 17.33
N LEU A 42 -13.37 -9.07 16.87
CA LEU A 42 -12.44 -8.04 16.42
C LEU A 42 -13.00 -7.26 15.22
N ASP A 43 -13.56 -7.94 14.23
CA ASP A 43 -14.22 -7.31 13.07
C ASP A 43 -15.32 -6.34 13.51
N GLU A 44 -16.19 -6.75 14.44
CA GLU A 44 -17.25 -5.90 14.99
C GLU A 44 -16.68 -4.68 15.72
N ILE A 45 -15.72 -4.87 16.64
CA ILE A 45 -15.12 -3.80 17.43
C ILE A 45 -14.42 -2.77 16.54
N VAL A 46 -13.63 -3.23 15.56
CA VAL A 46 -12.89 -2.34 14.66
C VAL A 46 -13.85 -1.58 13.74
N THR A 47 -14.89 -2.24 13.23
CA THR A 47 -15.92 -1.60 12.41
C THR A 47 -16.64 -0.51 13.19
N ASP A 48 -17.07 -0.80 14.42
CA ASP A 48 -17.74 0.18 15.28
C ASP A 48 -16.81 1.36 15.58
N PHE A 49 -15.54 1.10 15.91
CA PHE A 49 -14.54 2.15 16.17
C PHE A 49 -14.33 3.09 14.97
N ILE A 50 -14.13 2.54 13.76
CA ILE A 50 -13.93 3.34 12.54
C ILE A 50 -15.18 4.17 12.25
N THR A 51 -16.36 3.56 12.39
CA THR A 51 -17.63 4.22 12.13
C THR A 51 -17.86 5.40 13.07
N GLU A 52 -17.63 5.21 14.37
CA GLU A 52 -17.74 6.28 15.37
C GLU A 52 -16.73 7.42 15.12
N LEU A 53 -15.50 7.06 14.76
CA LEU A 53 -14.46 8.04 14.42
C LEU A 53 -14.84 8.87 13.19
N CYS A 54 -15.38 8.24 12.15
CA CYS A 54 -15.86 8.92 10.94
C CYS A 54 -16.98 9.91 11.26
N PHE A 55 -17.92 9.56 12.13
CA PHE A 55 -18.99 10.48 12.54
C PHE A 55 -18.48 11.69 13.33
N GLU A 56 -17.52 11.51 14.24
CA GLU A 56 -16.93 12.63 14.98
C GLU A 56 -16.12 13.55 14.07
N THR A 57 -15.37 12.96 13.14
CA THR A 57 -14.62 13.68 12.11
C THR A 57 -15.55 14.47 11.20
N ALA A 58 -16.63 13.85 10.72
CA ALA A 58 -17.64 14.51 9.88
C ALA A 58 -18.33 15.66 10.61
N ARG A 59 -18.66 15.50 11.91
CA ARG A 59 -19.20 16.59 12.73
C ARG A 59 -18.25 17.78 12.79
N SER A 60 -16.95 17.52 12.92
CA SER A 60 -15.92 18.56 12.98
C SER A 60 -15.84 19.33 11.64
N ALA A 61 -15.90 18.62 10.51
CA ALA A 61 -15.95 19.23 9.19
C ALA A 61 -17.22 20.06 8.98
N GLN A 62 -18.39 19.55 9.39
CA GLN A 62 -19.68 20.24 9.30
C GLN A 62 -19.72 21.51 10.14
N LEU A 63 -19.15 21.48 11.35
CA LEU A 63 -19.03 22.66 12.21
C LEU A 63 -18.17 23.76 11.55
N ALA A 64 -17.19 23.37 10.73
CA ALA A 64 -16.39 24.26 9.91
C ALA A 64 -17.06 24.65 8.56
N GLY A 65 -18.34 24.32 8.36
CA GLY A 65 -19.10 24.62 7.14
C GLY A 65 -18.67 23.80 5.90
N ARG A 66 -17.91 22.72 6.09
CA ARG A 66 -17.39 21.87 5.00
C ARG A 66 -18.12 20.54 4.95
N GLN A 67 -18.46 20.10 3.73
CA GLN A 67 -18.91 18.73 3.50
C GLN A 67 -17.75 17.73 3.38
N LYS A 68 -16.59 18.18 2.88
CA LYS A 68 -15.42 17.31 2.71
C LYS A 68 -14.56 17.30 3.97
N VAL A 69 -14.34 16.09 4.48
CA VAL A 69 -13.42 15.79 5.58
C VAL A 69 -11.97 15.99 5.14
N LYS A 70 -11.16 16.61 6.01
CA LYS A 70 -9.71 16.76 5.89
C LYS A 70 -8.99 15.98 6.99
N VAL A 71 -7.68 15.78 6.81
CA VAL A 71 -6.82 15.12 7.82
C VAL A 71 -6.87 15.87 9.16
N ASP A 72 -6.97 17.20 9.14
CA ASP A 72 -7.07 18.00 10.36
C ASP A 72 -8.34 17.72 11.16
N ASP A 73 -9.44 17.34 10.50
CA ASP A 73 -10.67 16.95 11.18
C ASP A 73 -10.47 15.62 11.95
N VAL A 74 -9.70 14.69 11.37
CA VAL A 74 -9.36 13.41 12.02
C VAL A 74 -8.43 13.65 13.21
N LYS A 75 -7.43 14.53 13.04
CA LYS A 75 -6.57 14.97 14.15
C LYS A 75 -7.39 15.60 15.28
N PHE A 76 -8.34 16.46 14.93
CA PHE A 76 -9.22 17.08 15.91
C PHE A 76 -10.12 16.07 16.63
N ALA A 77 -10.68 15.09 15.92
CA ALA A 77 -11.44 14.00 16.52
C ALA A 77 -10.59 13.20 17.53
N CYS A 78 -9.33 12.92 17.19
CA CYS A 78 -8.37 12.19 18.03
C CYS A 78 -7.63 13.04 19.08
N ARG A 79 -7.94 14.34 19.23
CA ARG A 79 -7.16 15.31 20.03
C ARG A 79 -6.91 14.92 21.49
N LYS A 80 -7.75 14.06 22.07
CA LYS A 80 -7.66 13.60 23.45
C LYS A 80 -6.62 12.49 23.66
N ASN A 81 -6.20 11.82 22.58
CA ASN A 81 -5.26 10.71 22.65
C ASN A 81 -3.93 11.09 21.93
N PRO A 82 -2.87 11.43 22.68
CA PRO A 82 -1.60 11.86 22.09
C PRO A 82 -0.92 10.75 21.27
N SER A 83 -1.15 9.48 21.62
CA SER A 83 -0.60 8.34 20.86
C SER A 83 -1.20 8.27 19.45
N TYR A 84 -2.52 8.49 19.33
CA TYR A 84 -3.20 8.50 18.02
C TYR A 84 -2.70 9.65 17.15
N LEU A 85 -2.52 10.85 17.72
CA LEU A 85 -1.96 12.00 17.01
C LEU A 85 -0.56 11.70 16.48
N GLY A 86 0.32 11.18 17.33
CA GLY A 86 1.68 10.81 16.94
C GLY A 86 1.70 9.76 15.82
N LYS A 87 0.77 8.79 15.84
CA LYS A 87 0.65 7.79 14.77
C LYS A 87 0.14 8.40 13.47
N ILE A 88 -0.87 9.27 13.53
CA ILE A 88 -1.40 9.99 12.35
C ILE A 88 -0.30 10.84 11.70
N ASP A 89 0.46 11.60 12.48
CA ASP A 89 1.54 12.45 11.97
C ASP A 89 2.66 11.62 11.31
N ARG A 90 3.08 10.52 11.95
CA ARG A 90 4.05 9.58 11.36
C ARG A 90 3.56 9.03 10.03
N MET A 91 2.28 8.66 9.92
CA MET A 91 1.71 8.14 8.67
C MET A 91 1.71 9.20 7.56
N VAL A 92 1.40 10.45 7.87
CA VAL A 92 1.44 11.57 6.90
C VAL A 92 2.88 11.81 6.41
N VAL A 93 3.86 11.82 7.32
CA VAL A 93 5.28 11.99 6.98
C VAL A 93 5.80 10.81 6.15
N ALA A 94 5.49 9.58 6.56
CA ALA A 94 5.91 8.38 5.83
C ALA A 94 5.34 8.37 4.41
N LYS A 95 4.07 8.76 4.23
CA LYS A 95 3.47 8.90 2.90
C LYS A 95 4.21 9.94 2.05
N ALA A 96 4.52 11.11 2.61
CA ALA A 96 5.27 12.14 1.89
C ALA A 96 6.65 11.64 1.45
N HIS A 97 7.34 10.89 2.30
CA HIS A 97 8.63 10.27 1.96
C HIS A 97 8.49 9.25 0.84
N ILE A 98 7.51 8.34 0.91
CA ILE A 98 7.24 7.36 -0.15
C ILE A 98 6.93 8.05 -1.48
N ASP A 99 6.10 9.09 -1.46
CA ASP A 99 5.73 9.83 -2.67
C ASP A 99 6.93 10.59 -3.26
N ALA A 100 7.86 11.08 -2.43
CA ALA A 100 9.12 11.67 -2.88
C ALA A 100 10.08 10.64 -3.49
N THR A 101 10.26 9.48 -2.85
CA THR A 101 11.08 8.38 -3.39
C THR A 101 10.53 7.89 -4.73
N LYS A 102 9.20 7.74 -4.86
CA LYS A 102 8.57 7.31 -6.12
C LYS A 102 8.84 8.27 -7.27
N LYS A 103 8.87 9.59 -7.02
CA LYS A 103 9.21 10.59 -8.04
C LYS A 103 10.67 10.52 -8.49
N LEU A 104 11.57 10.09 -7.61
CA LEU A 104 12.97 9.90 -7.94
C LEU A 104 13.20 8.66 -8.82
N VAL A 105 12.25 7.72 -8.83
CA VAL A 105 12.31 6.43 -9.53
C VAL A 105 11.39 6.42 -10.77
N ASP A 106 11.05 7.59 -11.33
CA ASP A 106 10.22 7.66 -12.54
C ASP A 106 10.91 6.92 -13.71
N VAL A 107 10.25 5.85 -14.17
CA VAL A 107 10.77 4.78 -15.06
C VAL A 107 10.90 5.24 -16.52
N ASN A 108 10.69 6.53 -16.79
CA ASN A 108 10.91 7.12 -18.11
C ASN A 108 12.35 7.63 -18.32
N ASP A 109 13.27 7.36 -17.37
CA ASP A 109 14.69 7.62 -17.56
C ASP A 109 15.34 6.51 -18.42
N ASP A 110 14.90 6.41 -19.68
CA ASP A 110 15.51 5.63 -20.76
C ASP A 110 17.00 5.98 -20.99
N LYS A 111 17.50 7.04 -20.33
CA LYS A 111 18.91 7.42 -20.33
C LYS A 111 19.82 6.43 -19.59
N ILE A 112 19.29 5.62 -18.68
CA ILE A 112 20.11 4.61 -18.01
C ILE A 112 20.33 3.37 -18.90
N LEU A 113 19.36 3.03 -19.75
CA LEU A 113 19.51 1.94 -20.72
C LEU A 113 20.33 2.35 -21.96
N SER A 114 20.24 3.62 -22.40
CA SER A 114 21.00 4.09 -23.56
C SER A 114 22.51 4.29 -23.27
N ASN A 115 22.88 4.65 -22.04
CA ASN A 115 24.28 4.78 -21.65
C ASN A 115 25.00 3.42 -21.45
N ALA A 116 24.25 2.34 -21.21
CA ALA A 116 24.84 0.99 -21.12
C ALA A 116 25.26 0.43 -22.49
N ASN A 117 24.57 0.82 -23.57
CA ASN A 117 24.92 0.40 -24.94
C ASN A 117 26.00 1.29 -25.58
N ALA A 118 26.19 2.53 -25.12
CA ALA A 118 27.22 3.43 -25.64
C ALA A 118 28.65 3.14 -25.10
N ALA A 119 28.77 2.34 -24.04
CA ALA A 119 30.05 1.99 -23.42
C ALA A 119 30.61 0.61 -23.88
N ALA A 120 29.96 -0.06 -24.84
CA ALA A 120 30.35 -1.39 -25.31
C ALA A 120 30.97 -1.43 -26.72
N GLU A 121 31.06 -0.31 -27.44
CA GLU A 121 31.75 -0.25 -28.74
C GLU A 121 33.14 0.39 -28.60
N GLU A 122 34.09 -0.39 -28.09
CA GLU A 122 35.52 -0.20 -28.37
C GLU A 122 35.84 -0.94 -29.69
N PRO A 123 36.34 -0.27 -30.75
CA PRO A 123 36.73 -0.94 -31.97
C PRO A 123 38.05 -1.69 -31.73
N LEU A 124 37.95 -2.97 -31.37
CA LEU A 124 39.09 -3.90 -31.38
C LEU A 124 39.62 -4.01 -32.80
N GLY A 125 40.77 -3.36 -33.01
CA GLY A 125 41.50 -3.30 -34.27
C GLY A 125 41.91 -4.67 -34.79
N ALA A 126 42.03 -4.71 -36.11
CA ALA A 126 42.47 -5.84 -36.91
C ALA A 126 43.71 -6.53 -36.36
N ASN A 127 43.59 -7.82 -36.05
CA ASN A 127 44.61 -8.82 -36.31
C ASN A 127 43.90 -10.13 -36.68
N ASP A 128 44.08 -10.53 -37.93
CA ASP A 128 43.88 -11.89 -38.41
C ASP A 128 44.63 -12.88 -37.51
N ASP A 129 43.97 -13.95 -37.09
CA ASP A 129 44.58 -15.28 -37.23
C ASP A 129 43.47 -16.36 -37.18
N ASP A 130 43.48 -17.17 -38.23
CA ASP A 130 42.65 -18.33 -38.50
C ASP A 130 42.54 -19.30 -37.31
N ALA A 131 41.32 -19.75 -36.99
CA ALA A 131 41.05 -21.18 -36.73
C ALA A 131 39.55 -21.47 -36.58
N ASP A 132 39.06 -22.13 -37.62
CA ASP A 132 38.07 -23.21 -37.64
C ASP A 132 36.57 -22.89 -37.51
N THR A 133 35.90 -23.27 -38.60
CA THR A 133 34.46 -23.22 -38.82
C THR A 133 33.85 -24.53 -38.34
N GLN A 134 33.03 -24.50 -37.29
CA GLN A 134 31.95 -25.50 -37.14
C GLN A 134 30.63 -24.83 -36.77
N THR A 135 29.87 -24.59 -37.82
CA THR A 135 28.43 -24.39 -37.84
C THR A 135 27.71 -25.66 -37.34
N VAL A 136 26.87 -25.55 -36.30
CA VAL A 136 25.69 -26.41 -36.16
C VAL A 136 24.48 -25.59 -35.73
N GLY A 137 23.64 -25.28 -36.72
CA GLY A 137 22.19 -25.50 -36.68
C GLY A 137 21.34 -24.67 -35.72
N GLY A 138 20.87 -23.51 -36.19
CA GLY A 138 19.71 -22.84 -35.61
C GLY A 138 18.39 -23.58 -35.89
N ARG A 139 17.36 -23.27 -35.09
CA ARG A 139 15.97 -23.36 -35.52
C ARG A 139 15.13 -22.23 -34.93
N SER A 140 14.69 -21.37 -35.83
CA SER A 140 13.77 -20.25 -35.70
C SER A 140 12.30 -20.66 -35.84
N GLY A 141 11.41 -19.82 -35.32
CA GLY A 141 9.97 -19.74 -35.66
C GLY A 141 9.26 -18.95 -34.55
N ALA A 142 8.91 -17.66 -34.63
CA ALA A 142 8.30 -16.81 -35.65
C ALA A 142 6.81 -17.09 -35.91
N GLY A 143 5.97 -16.08 -35.63
CA GLY A 143 4.58 -15.90 -36.10
C GLY A 143 3.52 -16.59 -35.24
N GLY A 144 2.45 -15.96 -34.77
CA GLY A 144 1.76 -14.76 -35.25
C GLY A 144 0.29 -15.12 -35.49
N LYS A 145 -0.61 -14.60 -34.65
CA LYS A 145 -1.98 -14.13 -34.94
C LYS A 145 -2.68 -13.77 -33.64
#